data_AF-A0A9X8G9R8-F1
#
_entry.id   AF-A0A9X8G9R8-F1
#
_cell.length_a   1.000
_cell.length_b   1.000
_cell.length_c   1.000
_cell.angle_alpha   90.00
_cell.angle_beta   90.00
_cell.angle_gamma   90.00
#
_symmetry.space_group_name_H-M   'P 1'
#
loop_
_entity.id
_entity.type
_entity.pdbx_description
1 polymer ?
#
loop_
_entity_poly.entity_id
_entity_poly.type
_entity_poly.pdbx_seq_one_letter_code
_entity_poly.pdbx_strand_id
1 'polypeptide(L)'
;MFELASIQKPTVLNVLQNTMESGLGLDISKTSTGITIFDGETVKTYQCVIEYDEDSPFHWYLLTKALEDDLKSLLQGKHFDVIGIEDSIQGENYDTVRKLILLNSVIDKIIMEGNVTCDYFKRIGNTVWKKWLRTLKPGKKILKDKAEIEMILDYLDFPLVDLYRNEKNSVKEKDGYQDQLDSTGVLIGVGLERQNNNLTGKNKKKPSKLRIHNYSSAEELLKYHEGTTLTPINLGGDLKSSVKTFFEGLSNEDKQKKYYMCKDSLGSLGLEYGLADYRNGNHIVMYHELK
;
A
#
# COMPACT_ATOMS: atom_id res chain seq x y z
N MET A 1 -4.29 -38.56 -8.32
CA MET A 1 -4.60 -38.03 -6.98
C MET A 1 -4.06 -36.61 -6.98
N PHE A 2 -4.91 -35.59 -7.12
CA PHE A 2 -4.44 -34.20 -7.11
C PHE A 2 -4.06 -33.85 -5.68
N GLU A 3 -2.79 -33.49 -5.45
CA GLU A 3 -2.40 -32.83 -4.21
C GLU A 3 -3.23 -31.54 -4.11
N LEU A 4 -4.16 -31.51 -3.17
CA LEU A 4 -4.74 -30.27 -2.71
C LEU A 4 -3.58 -29.45 -2.15
N ALA A 5 -3.19 -28.39 -2.88
CA ALA A 5 -2.22 -27.42 -2.39
C ALA A 5 -2.64 -27.02 -0.98
N SER A 6 -1.87 -27.41 0.03
CA SER A 6 -2.14 -27.01 1.39
C SER A 6 -1.96 -25.49 1.45
N ILE A 7 -3.01 -24.79 1.86
CA ILE A 7 -2.92 -23.34 2.10
C ILE A 7 -2.00 -23.19 3.31
N GLN A 8 -0.72 -22.95 3.05
CA GLN A 8 0.24 -22.66 4.10
C GLN A 8 -0.04 -21.27 4.67
N LYS A 9 0.00 -21.18 6.00
CA LYS A 9 -0.05 -19.90 6.71
C LYS A 9 1.11 -19.02 6.22
N PRO A 10 0.87 -17.73 5.90
CA PRO A 10 1.96 -16.86 5.46
C PRO A 10 2.96 -16.64 6.59
N THR A 11 4.24 -16.65 6.25
CA THR A 11 5.34 -16.25 7.14
C THR A 11 5.95 -14.93 6.69
N VAL A 12 6.69 -14.24 7.56
CA VAL A 12 7.45 -13.03 7.16
C VAL A 12 8.37 -13.33 5.97
N LEU A 13 9.10 -14.44 6.04
CA LEU A 13 10.01 -14.86 4.97
C LEU A 13 9.26 -15.06 3.64
N ASN A 14 8.17 -15.81 3.65
CA ASN A 14 7.40 -16.09 2.44
C ASN A 14 6.79 -14.81 1.85
N VAL A 15 6.34 -13.87 2.69
CA VAL A 15 5.82 -12.58 2.22
C VAL A 15 6.91 -11.77 1.52
N LEU A 16 8.11 -11.70 2.09
CA LEU A 16 9.23 -10.98 1.49
C LEU A 16 9.69 -11.64 0.18
N GLN A 17 9.86 -12.97 0.16
CA GLN A 17 10.22 -13.73 -1.05
C GLN A 17 9.23 -13.55 -2.21
N ASN A 18 7.94 -13.33 -1.91
CA ASN A 18 6.93 -13.10 -2.94
C ASN A 18 6.85 -11.64 -3.42
N THR A 19 7.54 -10.71 -2.76
CA THR A 19 7.44 -9.27 -3.03
C THR A 19 8.75 -8.63 -3.48
N MET A 20 9.90 -9.24 -3.19
CA MET A 20 11.23 -8.73 -3.53
C MET A 20 12.28 -9.86 -3.55
N GLU A 21 13.41 -9.63 -4.23
CA GLU A 21 14.55 -10.56 -4.21
C GLU A 21 15.45 -10.37 -2.98
N SER A 22 15.61 -9.12 -2.54
CA SER A 22 16.33 -8.72 -1.33
C SER A 22 15.81 -7.38 -0.83
N GLY A 23 16.00 -7.08 0.45
CA GLY A 23 15.34 -5.95 1.09
C GLY A 23 16.11 -5.34 2.27
N LEU A 24 16.01 -4.02 2.41
CA LEU A 24 16.43 -3.25 3.58
C LEU A 24 15.25 -2.42 4.10
N GLY A 25 14.82 -2.69 5.34
CA GLY A 25 13.83 -1.90 6.06
C GLY A 25 14.51 -1.01 7.10
N LEU A 26 14.13 0.26 7.17
CA LEU A 26 14.66 1.23 8.12
C LEU A 26 13.53 1.93 8.86
N ASP A 27 13.56 1.84 10.19
CA ASP A 27 12.78 2.70 11.08
C ASP A 27 13.75 3.61 11.84
N ILE A 28 13.91 4.84 11.32
CA ILE A 28 14.91 5.79 11.83
C ILE A 28 14.33 6.60 12.98
N SER A 29 15.00 6.55 14.12
CA SER A 29 14.69 7.35 15.29
C SER A 29 15.94 8.02 15.85
N LYS A 30 15.73 9.06 16.67
CA LYS A 30 16.81 9.91 17.22
C LYS A 30 17.73 9.23 18.23
N THR A 31 17.32 8.09 18.77
CA THR A 31 18.08 7.36 19.81
C THR A 31 18.35 5.91 19.43
N SER A 32 17.40 5.25 18.76
CA SER A 32 17.46 3.84 18.42
C SER A 32 16.81 3.66 17.07
N THR A 33 17.56 3.14 16.10
CA THR A 33 17.10 2.88 14.73
C THR A 33 16.96 1.38 14.53
N GLY A 34 15.78 0.95 14.07
CA GLY A 34 15.52 -0.42 13.68
C GLY A 34 15.96 -0.68 12.25
N ILE A 35 16.63 -1.81 12.03
CA ILE A 35 17.12 -2.22 10.71
C ILE A 35 16.69 -3.66 10.45
N THR A 36 16.06 -3.90 9.30
CA THR A 36 15.73 -5.25 8.82
C THR A 36 16.45 -5.52 7.50
N ILE A 37 17.16 -6.64 7.42
CA ILE A 37 17.83 -7.11 6.22
C ILE A 37 17.19 -8.42 5.79
N PHE A 38 16.77 -8.47 4.53
CA PHE A 38 16.34 -9.68 3.83
C PHE A 38 17.28 -9.94 2.66
N ASP A 39 17.91 -11.11 2.62
CA ASP A 39 18.92 -11.47 1.60
C ASP A 39 18.40 -12.46 0.53
N GLY A 40 17.08 -12.71 0.50
CA GLY A 40 16.45 -13.71 -0.38
C GLY A 40 16.10 -15.01 0.36
N GLU A 41 16.86 -15.34 1.41
CA GLU A 41 16.72 -16.61 2.15
C GLU A 41 16.41 -16.40 3.63
N THR A 42 16.99 -15.37 4.24
CA THR A 42 16.90 -15.10 5.67
C THR A 42 16.50 -13.67 5.96
N VAL A 43 15.85 -13.47 7.11
CA VAL A 43 15.49 -12.16 7.65
C VAL A 43 16.27 -11.95 8.93
N LYS A 44 17.06 -10.87 9.00
CA LYS A 44 17.84 -10.48 10.17
C LYS A 44 17.46 -9.08 10.58
N THR A 45 17.35 -8.85 11.88
CA THR A 45 17.08 -7.54 12.45
C THR A 45 18.25 -7.07 13.29
N TYR A 46 18.46 -5.76 13.30
CA TYR A 46 19.49 -5.09 14.06
C TYR A 46 18.90 -3.83 14.70
N GLN A 47 19.52 -3.43 15.80
CA GLN A 47 19.29 -2.14 16.43
C GLN A 47 20.59 -1.34 16.33
N CYS A 48 20.48 -0.09 15.90
CA CYS A 48 21.55 0.90 15.94
C CYS A 48 21.20 1.91 17.05
N VAL A 49 22.02 1.98 18.09
CA VAL A 49 21.88 2.98 19.16
C VAL A 49 22.78 4.16 18.82
N ILE A 50 22.19 5.33 18.66
CA ILE A 50 22.91 6.51 18.20
C ILE A 50 23.51 7.22 19.43
N GLU A 51 24.81 7.01 19.64
CA GLU A 51 25.58 7.69 20.68
C GLU A 51 26.44 8.81 20.06
N TYR A 52 26.30 10.03 20.58
CA TYR A 52 27.04 11.19 20.12
C TYR A 52 27.19 12.23 21.24
N ASP A 53 28.18 13.11 21.12
CA ASP A 53 28.40 14.23 22.04
C ASP A 53 27.37 15.34 21.78
N GLU A 54 26.33 15.43 22.61
CA GLU A 54 25.28 16.44 22.51
C GLU A 54 25.76 17.85 22.90
N ASP A 55 26.82 17.97 23.71
CA ASP A 55 27.36 19.24 24.19
C ASP A 55 28.30 19.89 23.16
N SER A 56 28.74 19.12 22.17
CA SER A 56 29.58 19.63 21.07
C SER A 56 28.88 20.72 20.25
N PRO A 57 29.59 21.79 19.83
CA PRO A 57 29.05 22.74 18.85
C PRO A 57 28.73 22.09 17.49
N PHE A 58 29.25 20.88 17.24
CA PHE A 58 29.02 20.10 16.02
C PHE A 58 28.11 18.87 16.25
N HIS A 59 27.33 18.84 17.33
CA HIS A 59 26.49 17.68 17.68
C HIS A 59 25.57 17.21 16.55
N TRP A 60 25.05 18.12 15.70
CA TRP A 60 24.24 17.74 14.52
C TRP A 60 25.01 16.88 13.51
N TYR A 61 26.27 17.23 13.25
CA TYR A 61 27.12 16.45 12.36
C TYR A 61 27.45 15.10 13.00
N LEU A 62 27.85 15.11 14.28
CA LEU A 62 28.18 13.90 15.03
C LEU A 62 26.99 12.92 15.10
N LEU A 63 25.77 13.43 15.30
CA LEU A 63 24.53 12.67 15.25
C LEU A 63 24.37 11.93 13.91
N THR A 64 24.49 12.65 12.78
CA THR A 64 24.37 12.02 11.46
C THR A 64 25.53 11.06 11.16
N LYS A 65 26.72 11.38 11.66
CA LYS A 65 27.93 10.59 11.43
C LYS A 65 27.88 9.26 12.18
N ALA A 66 27.37 9.25 13.41
CA ALA A 66 27.17 8.05 14.20
C ALA A 66 26.25 7.05 13.47
N LEU A 67 25.08 7.51 13.00
CA LEU A 67 24.20 6.65 12.20
C LEU A 67 24.84 6.23 10.87
N GLU A 68 25.56 7.13 10.19
CA GLU A 68 26.25 6.80 8.94
C GLU A 68 27.27 5.68 9.12
N ASP A 69 28.08 5.75 10.17
CA ASP A 69 29.13 4.77 10.45
C ASP A 69 28.53 3.40 10.80
N ASP A 70 27.46 3.38 11.61
CA ASP A 70 26.74 2.14 11.94
C ASP A 70 26.11 1.51 10.70
N LEU A 71 25.40 2.29 9.88
CA LEU A 71 24.83 1.79 8.63
C LEU A 71 25.90 1.31 7.66
N LYS A 72 27.03 2.03 7.50
CA LYS A 72 28.14 1.60 6.64
C LYS A 72 28.75 0.30 7.16
N SER A 73 28.96 0.16 8.46
CA SER A 73 29.52 -1.07 9.06
C SER A 73 28.69 -2.32 8.72
N LEU A 74 27.37 -2.17 8.62
CA LEU A 74 26.44 -3.26 8.39
C LEU A 74 26.13 -3.51 6.89
N LEU A 75 26.12 -2.44 6.09
CA LEU A 75 25.54 -2.44 4.74
C LEU A 75 26.55 -2.22 3.63
N GLN A 76 27.80 -1.81 3.93
CA GLN A 76 28.77 -1.43 2.91
C GLN A 76 28.98 -2.53 1.86
N GLY A 77 28.91 -2.13 0.58
CA GLY A 77 29.08 -3.00 -0.58
C GLY A 77 27.86 -3.84 -0.93
N LYS A 78 26.75 -3.73 -0.18
CA LYS A 78 25.52 -4.48 -0.47
C LYS A 78 24.67 -3.80 -1.54
N HIS A 79 24.01 -4.64 -2.32
CA HIS A 79 22.95 -4.24 -3.23
C HIS A 79 21.62 -4.84 -2.74
N PHE A 80 20.54 -4.07 -2.84
CA PHE A 80 19.19 -4.49 -2.44
C PHE A 80 18.18 -4.24 -3.57
N ASP A 81 17.30 -5.21 -3.85
CA ASP A 81 16.17 -4.98 -4.76
C ASP A 81 15.23 -3.89 -4.22
N VAL A 82 14.98 -3.90 -2.89
CA VAL A 82 14.15 -2.88 -2.21
C VAL A 82 14.88 -2.25 -1.04
N ILE A 83 14.85 -0.92 -0.95
CA ILE A 83 15.12 -0.18 0.29
C ILE A 83 13.87 0.61 0.67
N GLY A 84 13.32 0.30 1.84
CA GLY A 84 12.15 0.95 2.43
C GLY A 84 12.53 1.69 3.72
N ILE A 85 12.09 2.93 3.86
CA ILE A 85 12.30 3.75 5.06
C ILE A 85 11.00 4.42 5.50
N GLU A 86 10.73 4.43 6.81
CA GLU A 86 9.60 5.19 7.36
C GLU A 86 9.84 6.70 7.25
N ASP A 87 8.89 7.40 6.64
CA ASP A 87 8.91 8.86 6.51
C ASP A 87 8.40 9.56 7.79
N SER A 88 9.21 9.50 8.84
CA SER A 88 8.91 10.06 10.18
C SER A 88 9.41 11.49 10.34
N ILE A 89 8.93 12.42 9.51
CA ILE A 89 9.34 13.84 9.52
C ILE A 89 8.32 14.80 10.16
N GLN A 90 7.33 14.28 10.89
CA GLN A 90 6.25 15.08 11.49
C GLN A 90 6.29 15.01 13.03
N GLY A 91 6.05 16.15 13.69
CA GLY A 91 5.98 16.23 15.15
C GLY A 91 5.85 17.66 15.67
N GLU A 92 5.42 17.81 16.92
CA GLU A 92 5.27 19.12 17.58
C GLU A 92 6.61 19.67 18.08
N ASN A 93 7.58 18.79 18.38
CA ASN A 93 8.89 19.18 18.88
C ASN A 93 9.86 19.44 17.71
N TYR A 94 10.15 20.71 17.45
CA TYR A 94 11.06 21.16 16.39
C TYR A 94 12.46 20.54 16.44
N ASP A 95 13.04 20.37 17.64
CA ASP A 95 14.36 19.74 17.79
C ASP A 95 14.33 18.28 17.31
N THR A 96 13.31 17.53 17.74
CA THR A 96 13.12 16.14 17.31
C THR A 96 12.87 16.04 15.81
N VAL A 97 12.01 16.90 15.25
CA VAL A 97 11.76 16.93 13.79
C VAL A 97 13.06 17.22 13.02
N ARG A 98 13.86 18.19 13.48
CA ARG A 98 15.14 18.52 12.85
C ARG A 98 16.12 17.34 12.88
N LYS A 99 16.24 16.64 14.02
CA LYS A 99 17.05 15.41 14.15
C LYS A 99 16.59 14.35 13.16
N LEU A 100 15.29 14.09 13.10
CA LEU A 100 14.72 13.05 12.24
C LEU A 100 14.90 13.37 10.74
N ILE A 101 14.77 14.63 10.32
CA ILE A 101 15.03 15.04 8.93
C ILE A 101 16.48 14.76 8.54
N LEU A 102 17.44 15.12 9.42
CA LEU A 102 18.86 14.91 9.17
C LEU A 102 19.20 13.41 9.12
N LEU A 103 18.74 12.64 10.10
CA LEU A 103 18.97 11.20 10.17
C LEU A 103 18.33 10.46 8.98
N ASN A 104 17.11 10.83 8.59
CA ASN A 104 16.45 10.25 7.42
C ASN A 104 17.21 10.45 6.12
N SER A 105 18.04 11.50 6.04
CA SER A 105 18.83 11.84 4.85
C SER A 105 20.15 11.05 4.76
N VAL A 106 20.55 10.37 5.84
CA VAL A 106 21.81 9.62 5.90
C VAL A 106 21.82 8.48 4.88
N ILE A 107 20.69 7.78 4.71
CA ILE A 107 20.59 6.68 3.74
C ILE A 107 20.75 7.18 2.30
N ASP A 108 20.21 8.35 1.95
CA ASP A 108 20.37 8.94 0.62
C ASP A 108 21.83 9.22 0.34
N LYS A 109 22.54 9.80 1.31
CA LYS A 109 23.99 10.02 1.20
C LYS A 109 24.72 8.70 0.95
N ILE A 110 24.46 7.67 1.75
CA ILE A 110 25.09 6.35 1.60
C ILE A 110 24.81 5.74 0.22
N ILE A 111 23.59 5.90 -0.31
CA ILE A 111 23.22 5.42 -1.65
C ILE A 111 23.93 6.24 -2.74
N MET A 112 23.94 7.57 -2.63
CA MET A 112 24.56 8.47 -3.61
C MET A 112 26.08 8.33 -3.66
N GLU A 113 26.72 8.03 -2.53
CA GLU A 113 28.15 7.72 -2.44
C GLU A 113 28.50 6.31 -2.95
N GLY A 114 27.50 5.50 -3.32
CA GLY A 114 27.69 4.15 -3.83
C GLY A 114 28.14 3.15 -2.77
N ASN A 115 28.02 3.49 -1.47
CA ASN A 115 28.35 2.56 -0.39
C ASN A 115 27.29 1.46 -0.25
N VAL A 116 26.05 1.77 -0.60
CA VAL A 116 24.93 0.83 -0.74
C VAL A 116 24.23 1.16 -2.06
N THR A 117 23.68 0.16 -2.74
CA THR A 117 22.92 0.39 -3.99
C THR A 117 21.56 -0.30 -3.93
N CYS A 118 20.61 0.18 -4.74
CA CYS A 118 19.31 -0.48 -4.87
C CYS A 118 18.59 -0.21 -6.18
N ASP A 119 17.64 -1.08 -6.51
CA ASP A 119 16.77 -0.93 -7.68
C ASP A 119 15.51 -0.11 -7.37
N TYR A 120 14.99 -0.23 -6.14
CA TYR A 120 13.79 0.48 -5.70
C TYR A 120 13.97 1.09 -4.31
N PHE A 121 14.04 2.42 -4.24
CA PHE A 121 14.07 3.18 -2.99
C PHE A 121 12.74 3.85 -2.69
N LYS A 122 12.20 3.67 -1.48
CA LYS A 122 10.90 4.21 -1.09
C LYS A 122 10.88 4.73 0.34
N ARG A 123 10.55 6.01 0.48
CA ARG A 123 10.01 6.59 1.72
C ARG A 123 8.51 6.30 1.80
N ILE A 124 8.07 5.68 2.89
CA ILE A 124 6.68 5.30 3.11
C ILE A 124 6.17 5.89 4.42
N GLY A 125 5.00 6.53 4.39
CA GLY A 125 4.41 7.10 5.59
C GLY A 125 3.85 6.01 6.52
N ASN A 126 3.91 6.27 7.83
CA ASN A 126 3.39 5.43 8.91
C ASN A 126 2.02 4.79 8.61
N THR A 127 1.06 5.61 8.17
CA THR A 127 -0.31 5.14 7.90
C THR A 127 -0.40 4.20 6.71
N VAL A 128 0.51 4.33 5.73
CA VAL A 128 0.50 3.59 4.48
C VAL A 128 1.11 2.21 4.67
N TRP A 129 2.30 2.10 5.26
CA TRP A 129 2.92 0.78 5.47
C TRP A 129 2.09 -0.07 6.44
N LYS A 130 1.54 0.53 7.51
CA LYS A 130 0.61 -0.16 8.43
C LYS A 130 -0.65 -0.63 7.75
N LYS A 131 -1.17 0.13 6.78
CA LYS A 131 -2.34 -0.30 5.99
C LYS A 131 -2.02 -1.58 5.21
N TRP A 132 -0.83 -1.68 4.61
CA TRP A 132 -0.39 -2.89 3.91
C TRP A 132 -0.17 -4.05 4.86
N LEU A 133 0.49 -3.83 6.00
CA LEU A 133 0.70 -4.90 6.98
C LEU A 133 -0.62 -5.53 7.46
N ARG A 134 -1.66 -4.72 7.66
CA ARG A 134 -3.00 -5.18 8.05
C ARG A 134 -3.69 -6.06 7.00
N THR A 135 -3.26 -6.06 5.73
CA THR A 135 -3.87 -6.95 4.72
C THR A 135 -3.46 -8.41 4.92
N LEU A 136 -2.40 -8.67 5.69
CA LEU A 136 -1.86 -10.01 5.90
C LEU A 136 -2.59 -10.79 7.00
N LYS A 137 -3.24 -10.12 7.95
CA LYS A 137 -3.94 -10.76 9.06
C LYS A 137 -5.45 -10.53 8.98
N PRO A 138 -6.28 -11.59 8.88
CA PRO A 138 -7.72 -11.45 9.01
C PRO A 138 -8.12 -11.06 10.45
N GLY A 139 -9.08 -10.14 10.60
CA GLY A 139 -9.67 -9.81 11.90
C GLY A 139 -9.94 -8.32 12.13
N LYS A 140 -10.44 -8.00 13.34
CA LYS A 140 -10.71 -6.62 13.78
C LYS A 140 -9.39 -5.88 14.07
N LYS A 141 -9.37 -4.59 13.74
CA LYS A 141 -8.28 -3.67 14.12
C LYS A 141 -8.11 -3.64 15.62
N ILE A 142 -6.86 -3.63 16.07
CA ILE A 142 -6.51 -3.38 17.47
C ILE A 142 -6.30 -1.88 17.65
N LEU A 143 -6.76 -1.31 18.77
CA LEU A 143 -6.72 0.13 19.02
C LEU A 143 -5.31 0.68 19.33
N LYS A 144 -4.32 -0.18 19.61
CA LYS A 144 -2.94 0.19 19.94
C LYS A 144 -1.99 -0.30 18.86
N ASP A 145 -1.36 0.63 18.15
CA ASP A 145 -0.47 0.37 17.00
C ASP A 145 0.67 -0.62 17.32
N LYS A 146 1.42 -0.40 18.41
CA LYS A 146 2.55 -1.26 18.81
C LYS A 146 2.14 -2.73 19.01
N ALA A 147 1.04 -2.93 19.72
CA ALA A 147 0.48 -4.26 19.95
C ALA A 147 -0.10 -4.88 18.67
N GLU A 148 -0.61 -4.06 17.75
CA GLU A 148 -1.14 -4.53 16.47
C GLU A 148 -0.01 -5.07 15.58
N ILE A 149 1.13 -4.38 15.51
CA ILE A 149 2.29 -4.79 14.71
C ILE A 149 2.88 -6.09 15.25
N GLU A 150 3.14 -6.16 16.56
CA GLU A 150 3.62 -7.39 17.23
C GLU A 150 2.68 -8.56 16.96
N MET A 151 1.37 -8.37 17.07
CA MET A 151 0.39 -9.43 16.78
C MET A 151 0.38 -9.85 15.29
N ILE A 152 0.54 -8.92 14.35
CA ILE A 152 0.61 -9.29 12.92
C ILE A 152 1.89 -10.07 12.65
N LEU A 153 3.03 -9.64 13.19
CA LEU A 153 4.30 -10.35 13.01
C LEU A 153 4.31 -11.70 13.75
N ASP A 154 3.65 -11.82 14.90
CA ASP A 154 3.37 -13.11 15.56
C ASP A 154 2.53 -14.02 14.65
N TYR A 155 1.46 -13.47 14.07
CA TYR A 155 0.66 -14.18 13.08
C TYR A 155 1.46 -14.56 11.82
N LEU A 156 2.57 -13.90 11.51
CA LEU A 156 3.44 -14.24 10.40
C LEU A 156 4.64 -15.10 10.81
N ASP A 157 4.57 -15.74 11.99
CA ASP A 157 5.60 -16.61 12.53
C ASP A 157 6.99 -15.94 12.52
N PHE A 158 7.05 -14.66 12.88
CA PHE A 158 8.31 -13.92 12.93
C PHE A 158 9.14 -14.33 14.15
N PRO A 159 10.33 -14.93 13.98
CA PRO A 159 11.08 -15.51 15.10
C PRO A 159 11.45 -14.53 16.23
N LEU A 160 11.58 -13.23 15.91
CA LEU A 160 11.87 -12.20 16.90
C LEU A 160 10.76 -12.09 17.94
N VAL A 161 9.50 -12.27 17.56
CA VAL A 161 8.36 -12.19 18.49
C VAL A 161 8.42 -13.34 19.49
N ASP A 162 8.75 -14.55 19.02
CA ASP A 162 8.91 -15.72 19.88
C ASP A 162 10.08 -15.58 20.85
N LEU A 163 11.21 -15.05 20.38
CA LEU A 163 12.40 -14.79 21.20
C LEU A 163 12.07 -13.86 22.39
N TYR A 164 11.23 -12.85 22.16
CA TYR A 164 10.89 -11.85 23.16
C TYR A 164 9.53 -12.10 23.86
N ARG A 165 8.86 -13.23 23.60
CA ARG A 165 7.49 -13.50 24.09
C ARG A 165 7.37 -13.43 25.61
N ASN A 166 8.38 -13.92 26.32
CA ASN A 166 8.42 -13.97 27.78
C ASN A 166 9.33 -12.92 28.42
N GLU A 167 9.91 -12.03 27.61
CA GLU A 167 10.82 -11.00 28.09
C GLU A 167 10.06 -9.83 28.72
N LYS A 168 10.69 -9.20 29.72
CA LYS A 168 10.14 -8.02 30.38
C LYS A 168 10.16 -6.82 29.43
N ASN A 169 9.19 -5.92 29.56
CA ASN A 169 9.15 -4.69 28.76
C ASN A 169 10.44 -3.87 28.83
N SER A 170 11.11 -3.82 29.99
CA SER A 170 12.39 -3.12 30.13
C SER A 170 13.51 -3.72 29.29
N VAL A 171 13.49 -5.04 29.05
CA VAL A 171 14.45 -5.72 28.16
C VAL A 171 14.09 -5.41 26.71
N LYS A 172 12.81 -5.53 26.36
CA LYS A 172 12.29 -5.17 25.02
C LYS A 172 12.64 -3.73 24.63
N GLU A 173 12.50 -2.78 25.56
CA GLU A 173 12.84 -1.36 25.33
C GLU A 173 14.34 -1.15 25.16
N LYS A 174 15.16 -1.79 25.99
CA LYS A 174 16.62 -1.70 25.90
C LYS A 174 17.14 -2.23 24.57
N ASP A 175 16.61 -3.36 24.12
CA ASP A 175 17.07 -4.06 22.91
C ASP A 175 16.36 -3.55 21.63
N GLY A 176 15.62 -2.44 21.71
CA GLY A 176 14.98 -1.84 20.54
C GLY A 176 13.98 -2.77 19.85
N TYR A 177 13.32 -3.64 20.61
CA TYR A 177 12.42 -4.66 20.07
C TYR A 177 11.36 -4.07 19.15
N GLN A 178 10.74 -2.95 19.55
CA GLN A 178 9.71 -2.30 18.73
C GLN A 178 10.28 -1.70 17.44
N ASP A 179 11.46 -1.06 17.50
CA ASP A 179 12.09 -0.49 16.31
C ASP A 179 12.43 -1.60 15.28
N GLN A 180 12.85 -2.78 15.76
CA GLN A 180 13.08 -3.96 14.92
C GLN A 180 11.79 -4.52 14.29
N LEU A 181 10.66 -4.48 15.01
CA LEU A 181 9.36 -4.84 14.45
C LEU A 181 8.88 -3.81 13.42
N ASP A 182 9.03 -2.51 13.71
CA ASP A 182 8.59 -1.41 12.85
C ASP A 182 9.38 -1.40 11.54
N SER A 183 10.71 -1.53 11.60
CA SER A 183 11.56 -1.68 10.39
C SER A 183 11.19 -2.91 9.54
N THR A 184 10.81 -4.03 10.16
CA THR A 184 10.31 -5.22 9.46
C THR A 184 8.94 -4.94 8.81
N GLY A 185 8.05 -4.27 9.53
CA GLY A 185 6.74 -3.84 9.03
C GLY A 185 6.84 -2.87 7.86
N VAL A 186 7.79 -1.93 7.90
CA VAL A 186 8.12 -1.01 6.81
C VAL A 186 8.55 -1.79 5.56
N LEU A 187 9.48 -2.73 5.69
CA LEU A 187 9.97 -3.52 4.55
C LEU A 187 8.83 -4.31 3.89
N ILE A 188 8.03 -5.02 4.70
CA ILE A 188 6.84 -5.74 4.22
C ILE A 188 5.87 -4.78 3.53
N GLY A 189 5.60 -3.63 4.14
CA GLY A 189 4.67 -2.63 3.61
C GLY A 189 5.10 -2.09 2.24
N VAL A 190 6.39 -1.80 2.07
CA VAL A 190 6.96 -1.36 0.79
C VAL A 190 6.90 -2.47 -0.25
N GLY A 191 7.23 -3.72 0.11
CA GLY A 191 7.15 -4.87 -0.78
C GLY A 191 5.73 -5.11 -1.31
N LEU A 192 4.75 -5.14 -0.42
CA LEU A 192 3.33 -5.30 -0.78
C LEU A 192 2.82 -4.13 -1.63
N GLU A 193 3.21 -2.90 -1.30
CA GLU A 193 2.88 -1.73 -2.12
C GLU A 193 3.43 -1.86 -3.53
N ARG A 194 4.72 -2.22 -3.68
CA ARG A 194 5.39 -2.42 -4.97
C ARG A 194 4.72 -3.53 -5.76
N GLN A 195 4.47 -4.69 -5.15
CA GLN A 195 3.80 -5.82 -5.80
C GLN A 195 2.41 -5.41 -6.30
N ASN A 196 1.61 -4.75 -5.45
CA ASN A 196 0.31 -4.24 -5.85
C ASN A 196 0.42 -3.17 -6.95
N ASN A 197 1.41 -2.28 -6.90
CA ASN A 197 1.63 -1.28 -7.95
C ASN A 197 2.08 -1.92 -9.26
N ASN A 198 2.80 -3.05 -9.24
CA ASN A 198 3.16 -3.80 -10.45
C ASN A 198 1.95 -4.56 -11.02
N LEU A 199 1.13 -5.16 -10.16
CA LEU A 199 -0.14 -5.80 -10.53
C LEU A 199 -1.14 -4.79 -11.10
N THR A 200 -1.25 -3.63 -10.45
CA THR A 200 -2.17 -2.55 -10.86
C THR A 200 -1.59 -1.64 -11.93
N GLY A 201 -0.27 -1.57 -12.09
CA GLY A 201 0.42 -0.86 -13.17
C GLY A 201 0.23 -1.55 -14.52
N LYS A 202 0.00 -2.87 -14.52
CA LYS A 202 -0.46 -3.60 -15.70
C LYS A 202 -1.94 -3.37 -16.04
N ASN A 203 -2.77 -2.79 -15.17
CA ASN A 203 -4.22 -2.64 -15.41
C ASN A 203 -4.94 -1.54 -14.58
N LYS A 204 -4.37 -0.33 -14.47
CA LYS A 204 -5.11 0.86 -14.03
C LYS A 204 -5.10 1.91 -15.12
N LYS A 205 -5.78 1.61 -16.23
CA LYS A 205 -6.55 2.69 -16.87
C LYS A 205 -7.55 3.14 -15.80
N LYS A 206 -7.52 4.42 -15.41
CA LYS A 206 -8.56 5.02 -14.55
C LYS A 206 -9.91 4.49 -15.05
N PRO A 207 -10.81 4.00 -14.17
CA PRO A 207 -12.11 3.52 -14.62
C PRO A 207 -12.73 4.65 -15.44
N SER A 208 -12.99 4.37 -16.72
CA SER A 208 -13.76 5.27 -17.56
C SER A 208 -15.08 5.52 -16.82
N LYS A 209 -15.50 6.78 -16.71
CA LYS A 209 -16.70 7.09 -15.92
C LYS A 209 -17.91 6.55 -16.68
N LEU A 210 -18.74 5.73 -16.03
CA LEU A 210 -20.01 5.31 -16.60
C LEU A 210 -20.92 6.54 -16.69
N ARG A 211 -21.40 6.85 -17.90
CA ARG A 211 -22.38 7.89 -18.18
C ARG A 211 -23.73 7.23 -18.40
N ILE A 212 -24.77 7.83 -17.81
CA ILE A 212 -26.16 7.40 -17.96
C ILE A 212 -26.97 8.65 -18.32
N HIS A 213 -27.64 8.59 -19.46
CA HIS A 213 -28.56 9.61 -19.94
C HIS A 213 -29.96 9.03 -19.96
N ASN A 214 -30.94 9.80 -19.48
CA ASN A 214 -32.36 9.43 -19.52
C ASN A 214 -33.13 10.42 -20.40
N TYR A 215 -33.91 9.89 -21.33
CA TYR A 215 -34.72 10.65 -22.27
C TYR A 215 -36.21 10.32 -22.09
N SER A 216 -37.05 11.30 -22.40
CA SER A 216 -38.50 11.22 -22.20
C SER A 216 -39.23 10.54 -23.35
N SER A 217 -38.59 10.43 -24.51
CA SER A 217 -39.12 9.74 -25.69
C SER A 217 -38.03 9.15 -26.58
N ALA A 218 -38.42 8.25 -27.49
CA ALA A 218 -37.54 7.71 -28.51
C ALA A 218 -37.07 8.78 -29.51
N GLU A 219 -37.91 9.76 -29.86
CA GLU A 219 -37.51 10.82 -30.79
C GLU A 219 -36.42 11.72 -30.19
N GLU A 220 -36.54 12.05 -28.89
CA GLU A 220 -35.53 12.82 -28.18
C GLU A 220 -34.19 12.09 -28.16
N LEU A 221 -34.19 10.81 -27.80
CA LEU A 221 -33.01 9.96 -27.81
C LEU A 221 -32.35 9.89 -29.19
N LEU A 222 -33.14 9.68 -30.26
CA LEU A 222 -32.62 9.58 -31.63
C LEU A 222 -32.00 10.89 -32.10
N LYS A 223 -32.57 12.04 -31.71
CA LYS A 223 -32.02 13.36 -32.01
C LYS A 223 -30.65 13.58 -31.34
N TYR A 224 -30.49 13.17 -30.08
CA TYR A 224 -29.23 13.33 -29.33
C TYR A 224 -28.13 12.34 -29.74
N HIS A 225 -28.51 11.22 -30.36
CA HIS A 225 -27.59 10.15 -30.76
C HIS A 225 -27.60 9.89 -32.27
N GLU A 226 -27.98 10.90 -33.06
CA GLU A 226 -27.94 10.84 -34.52
C GLU A 226 -26.55 10.43 -35.01
N GLY A 227 -26.50 9.49 -35.97
CA GLY A 227 -25.25 8.95 -36.49
C GLY A 227 -24.47 8.04 -35.53
N THR A 228 -25.00 7.73 -34.34
CA THR A 228 -24.37 6.80 -33.39
C THR A 228 -25.10 5.46 -33.34
N THR A 229 -24.34 4.35 -33.40
CA THR A 229 -24.93 3.01 -33.20
C THR A 229 -25.25 2.77 -31.72
N LEU A 230 -26.52 2.53 -31.42
CA LEU A 230 -26.98 2.14 -30.09
C LEU A 230 -27.22 0.63 -30.05
N THR A 231 -26.61 -0.05 -29.07
CA THR A 231 -26.75 -1.49 -28.87
C THR A 231 -27.90 -1.76 -27.89
N PRO A 232 -29.00 -2.39 -28.33
CA PRO A 232 -30.13 -2.66 -27.45
C PRO A 232 -29.78 -3.73 -26.43
N ILE A 233 -30.14 -3.48 -25.17
CA ILE A 233 -30.01 -4.43 -24.06
C ILE A 233 -31.29 -4.45 -23.23
N ASN A 234 -31.49 -5.51 -22.45
CA ASN A 234 -32.59 -5.59 -21.50
C ASN A 234 -32.09 -6.18 -20.18
N LEU A 235 -31.97 -5.34 -19.15
CA LEU A 235 -31.49 -5.73 -17.83
C LEU A 235 -32.67 -5.89 -16.87
N GLY A 236 -32.86 -7.06 -16.26
CA GLY A 236 -33.91 -7.29 -15.26
C GLY A 236 -33.48 -6.96 -13.84
N GLY A 237 -34.39 -7.13 -12.88
CA GLY A 237 -34.09 -7.06 -11.44
C GLY A 237 -33.78 -5.64 -10.94
N ASP A 238 -32.99 -5.55 -9.86
CA ASP A 238 -32.49 -4.27 -9.36
C ASP A 238 -31.56 -3.63 -10.40
N LEU A 239 -32.03 -2.56 -11.02
CA LEU A 239 -31.40 -1.97 -12.20
C LEU A 239 -29.97 -1.50 -11.90
N LYS A 240 -29.72 -0.96 -10.70
CA LYS A 240 -28.39 -0.56 -10.24
C LYS A 240 -27.41 -1.74 -10.26
N SER A 241 -27.77 -2.83 -9.59
CA SER A 241 -26.93 -4.02 -9.50
C SER A 241 -26.72 -4.64 -10.88
N SER A 242 -27.77 -4.71 -11.68
CA SER A 242 -27.71 -5.29 -13.03
C SER A 242 -26.86 -4.48 -14.00
N VAL A 243 -26.91 -3.14 -13.95
CA VAL A 243 -26.03 -2.26 -14.73
C VAL A 243 -24.57 -2.46 -14.33
N LYS A 244 -24.29 -2.52 -13.04
CA LYS A 244 -22.94 -2.76 -12.52
C LYS A 244 -22.39 -4.10 -13.03
N THR A 245 -23.11 -5.20 -12.81
CA THR A 245 -22.70 -6.54 -13.22
C THR A 245 -22.53 -6.64 -14.75
N PHE A 246 -23.43 -6.00 -15.50
CA PHE A 246 -23.35 -5.96 -16.97
C PHE A 246 -22.02 -5.36 -17.43
N PHE A 247 -21.67 -4.15 -16.97
CA PHE A 247 -20.43 -3.50 -17.37
C PHE A 247 -19.18 -4.18 -16.81
N GLU A 248 -19.25 -4.84 -15.65
CA GLU A 248 -18.13 -5.64 -15.13
C GLU A 248 -17.79 -6.82 -16.05
N GLY A 249 -18.80 -7.45 -16.66
CA GLY A 249 -18.64 -8.60 -17.56
C GLY A 249 -18.21 -8.27 -18.99
N LEU A 250 -18.17 -7.00 -19.40
CA LEU A 250 -17.83 -6.59 -20.77
C LEU A 250 -16.31 -6.54 -21.03
N SER A 251 -15.93 -6.86 -22.27
CA SER A 251 -14.58 -6.61 -22.80
C SER A 251 -14.28 -5.10 -22.88
N ASN A 252 -13.00 -4.74 -23.01
CA ASN A 252 -12.60 -3.32 -23.12
C ASN A 252 -13.10 -2.63 -24.39
N GLU A 253 -13.28 -3.38 -25.49
CA GLU A 253 -13.84 -2.87 -26.74
C GLU A 253 -15.36 -2.66 -26.59
N ASP A 254 -16.04 -3.60 -25.94
CA ASP A 254 -17.48 -3.54 -25.72
C ASP A 254 -17.88 -2.43 -24.75
N LYS A 255 -17.07 -2.15 -23.73
CA LYS A 255 -17.30 -1.02 -22.80
C LYS A 255 -17.41 0.33 -23.50
N GLN A 256 -16.84 0.49 -24.69
CA GLN A 256 -16.87 1.73 -25.47
C GLN A 256 -18.15 1.91 -26.30
N LYS A 257 -18.96 0.86 -26.43
CA LYS A 257 -20.25 0.93 -27.13
C LYS A 257 -21.27 1.69 -26.29
N LYS A 258 -22.23 2.33 -26.98
CA LYS A 258 -23.41 2.91 -26.33
C LYS A 258 -24.52 1.89 -26.26
N TYR A 259 -24.97 1.61 -25.06
CA TYR A 259 -26.04 0.66 -24.78
C TYR A 259 -27.34 1.38 -24.51
N TYR A 260 -28.45 0.85 -25.01
CA TYR A 260 -29.76 1.46 -24.90
C TYR A 260 -30.79 0.46 -24.37
N MET A 261 -31.68 0.92 -23.49
CA MET A 261 -32.85 0.15 -23.02
C MET A 261 -34.03 1.06 -22.67
N CYS A 262 -35.23 0.48 -22.67
CA CYS A 262 -36.44 1.11 -22.11
C CYS A 262 -36.77 0.51 -20.75
N LYS A 263 -37.13 1.36 -19.78
CA LYS A 263 -37.63 0.95 -18.47
C LYS A 263 -38.76 1.82 -17.98
N ASP A 264 -39.73 1.21 -17.31
CA ASP A 264 -40.85 1.94 -16.70
C ASP A 264 -40.41 2.74 -15.47
N SER A 265 -39.34 2.30 -14.78
CA SER A 265 -38.72 3.02 -13.68
C SER A 265 -37.21 2.80 -13.60
N LEU A 266 -36.48 3.83 -13.19
CA LEU A 266 -35.04 3.84 -12.91
C LEU A 266 -34.71 3.27 -11.53
N GLY A 267 -35.64 3.32 -10.57
CA GLY A 267 -35.44 2.85 -9.20
C GLY A 267 -34.16 3.41 -8.54
N SER A 268 -33.38 2.52 -7.92
CA SER A 268 -32.12 2.83 -7.21
C SER A 268 -31.04 3.45 -8.12
N LEU A 269 -31.09 3.19 -9.43
CA LEU A 269 -30.18 3.77 -10.41
C LEU A 269 -30.43 5.28 -10.58
N GLY A 270 -31.70 5.70 -10.59
CA GLY A 270 -32.08 7.11 -10.74
C GLY A 270 -31.53 7.96 -9.59
N LEU A 271 -31.65 7.47 -8.35
CA LEU A 271 -31.15 8.16 -7.16
C LEU A 271 -29.63 8.37 -7.18
N GLU A 272 -28.87 7.35 -7.61
CA GLU A 272 -27.40 7.42 -7.64
C GLU A 272 -26.88 8.41 -8.68
N TYR A 273 -27.56 8.50 -9.82
CA TYR A 273 -27.15 9.36 -10.94
C TYR A 273 -27.90 10.69 -10.99
N GLY A 274 -28.78 10.97 -10.02
CA GLY A 274 -29.57 12.19 -9.96
C GLY A 274 -30.57 12.34 -11.11
N LEU A 275 -31.13 11.23 -11.59
CA LEU A 275 -32.07 11.17 -12.71
C LEU A 275 -33.51 10.96 -12.20
N ALA A 276 -34.46 11.62 -12.84
CA ALA A 276 -35.89 11.48 -12.54
C ALA A 276 -36.57 10.52 -13.53
N ASP A 277 -37.62 9.84 -13.05
CA ASP A 277 -38.49 9.00 -13.88
C ASP A 277 -39.44 9.85 -14.72
N TYR A 278 -39.59 9.50 -16.01
CA TYR A 278 -40.59 10.08 -16.90
C TYR A 278 -41.89 9.26 -16.89
N ARG A 279 -43.04 9.95 -17.03
CA ARG A 279 -44.37 9.32 -17.00
C ARG A 279 -44.63 8.36 -18.15
N ASN A 280 -43.97 8.55 -19.28
CA ASN A 280 -44.18 7.76 -20.50
C ASN A 280 -43.11 6.69 -20.70
N GLY A 281 -42.41 6.31 -19.62
CA GLY A 281 -41.27 5.41 -19.65
C GLY A 281 -39.95 6.16 -19.86
N ASN A 282 -38.86 5.48 -19.50
CA ASN A 282 -37.50 6.00 -19.50
C ASN A 282 -36.71 5.37 -20.64
N HIS A 283 -36.17 6.21 -21.52
CA HIS A 283 -35.27 5.80 -22.59
C HIS A 283 -33.83 6.04 -22.12
N ILE A 284 -33.10 4.97 -21.79
CA ILE A 284 -31.84 5.04 -21.06
C ILE A 284 -30.69 4.71 -22.01
N VAL A 285 -29.69 5.59 -22.09
CA VAL A 285 -28.43 5.33 -22.80
C VAL A 285 -27.26 5.30 -21.82
N MET A 286 -26.44 4.26 -21.88
CA MET A 286 -25.32 4.03 -20.97
C MET A 286 -24.04 3.71 -21.73
N TYR A 287 -22.92 4.31 -21.31
CA TYR A 287 -21.61 4.03 -21.91
C TYR A 287 -20.48 4.50 -21.00
N HIS A 288 -19.30 3.93 -21.18
CA HIS A 288 -18.09 4.45 -20.58
C HIS A 288 -17.48 5.56 -21.45
N GLU A 289 -17.29 6.75 -20.87
CA GLU A 289 -16.62 7.85 -21.56
C GLU A 289 -15.12 7.56 -21.66
N LEU A 290 -14.59 7.49 -22.89
CA LEU A 290 -13.15 7.46 -23.13
C LEU A 290 -12.53 8.79 -22.71
N LYS A 291 -11.33 8.74 -22.12
CA LYS A 291 -10.44 9.89 -22.08
C LYS A 291 -9.55 9.89 -23.30
#